data_AF-A0A940UYT2-F1
#
_entry.id   AF-A0A940UYT2-F1
#
_cell.length_a   1.000
_cell.length_b   1.000
_cell.length_c   1.000
_cell.angle_alpha   90.00
_cell.angle_beta   90.00
_cell.angle_gamma   90.00
#
_symmetry.space_group_name_H-M   'P 1'
#
loop_
_entity.id
_entity.type
_entity.pdbx_description
1 polymer ?
#
loop_
_entity_poly.entity_id
_entity_poly.type
_entity_poly.pdbx_seq_one_letter_code
_entity_poly.pdbx_strand_id
1 'polypeptide(L)'
;MDRVMNRIKMHRVCIFVCIAVMLAVFMTGTEGLAASKNVTQKTFSSAEKASQALLNAAKTKDVKEMYALFGTTEKNAIISRDEAVNNDLFERFIKAYEEKNRLDMSPNNDKALLYVGNNEWSFPAPIVKKGNKWFFDTKQGRAEILHRRIGRNELDTIESCRAYVDAQKDYARMTGPKDSPAEFAQKFVSDPGTRNGLYWETKEGEEPSPLGVFMARARKEGLQSKKGGKPVPYHGYYYRILTSQGKDALGGVRNYVVNGKMTQGYGLVAYP
;
A
#
# COMPACT_ATOMS: atom_id res chain seq x y z
N MET A 1 -63.71 23.93 -45.32
CA MET A 1 -62.71 22.86 -45.29
C MET A 1 -61.35 23.41 -44.97
N ASP A 2 -60.79 23.25 -43.79
CA ASP A 2 -61.33 22.96 -42.47
C ASP A 2 -60.15 23.08 -41.51
N ARG A 3 -60.39 23.82 -40.42
CA ARG A 3 -59.70 23.78 -39.11
C ARG A 3 -58.19 24.11 -39.10
N VAL A 4 -57.82 25.39 -38.97
CA VAL A 4 -57.78 26.19 -37.71
C VAL A 4 -56.72 25.64 -36.75
N MET A 5 -55.49 26.18 -36.70
CA MET A 5 -55.09 27.51 -36.20
C MET A 5 -55.12 27.61 -34.67
N ASN A 6 -53.99 28.07 -34.12
CA ASN A 6 -53.86 28.90 -32.92
C ASN A 6 -53.86 28.28 -31.50
N ARG A 7 -52.91 28.85 -30.75
CA ARG A 7 -53.01 29.35 -29.35
C ARG A 7 -52.85 28.30 -28.25
N ILE A 8 -51.77 28.35 -27.46
CA ILE A 8 -51.37 29.43 -26.51
C ILE A 8 -52.56 29.92 -25.71
N LYS A 9 -52.55 29.58 -24.41
CA LYS A 9 -53.48 30.00 -23.33
C LYS A 9 -54.85 29.34 -23.35
N MET A 10 -55.06 28.40 -22.42
CA MET A 10 -55.93 28.59 -21.25
C MET A 10 -56.21 27.24 -20.59
N HIS A 11 -55.68 27.04 -19.40
CA HIS A 11 -56.51 26.63 -18.27
C HIS A 11 -56.25 27.67 -17.18
N ARG A 12 -57.18 28.64 -17.14
CA ARG A 12 -57.37 29.55 -16.01
C ARG A 12 -58.09 28.76 -14.92
N VAL A 13 -57.95 29.28 -13.70
CA VAL A 13 -58.84 29.19 -12.53
C VAL A 13 -58.22 28.45 -11.34
N CYS A 14 -58.37 29.09 -10.17
CA CYS A 14 -57.80 28.81 -8.83
C CYS A 14 -56.39 29.40 -8.61
N ILE A 15 -56.27 30.73 -8.45
CA ILE A 15 -56.45 31.51 -7.20
C ILE A 15 -55.20 31.47 -6.32
N PHE A 16 -54.53 32.63 -6.28
CA PHE A 16 -53.62 33.10 -5.24
C PHE A 16 -54.22 32.91 -3.83
N VAL A 17 -53.52 32.23 -2.91
CA VAL A 17 -53.19 32.58 -1.49
C VAL A 17 -52.33 31.38 -1.02
N CYS A 18 -51.02 31.45 -0.77
CA CYS A 18 -50.41 31.82 0.50
C CYS A 18 -48.88 31.83 0.32
N ILE A 19 -48.31 33.00 0.04
CA ILE A 19 -47.03 33.37 0.62
C ILE A 19 -47.34 33.80 2.07
N ALA A 20 -46.46 33.43 3.00
CA ALA A 20 -46.55 33.63 4.46
C ALA A 20 -47.33 32.55 5.22
N VAL A 21 -46.61 31.53 5.67
CA VAL A 21 -46.45 31.08 7.08
C VAL A 21 -45.61 29.80 7.03
N MET A 22 -44.29 29.94 7.19
CA MET A 22 -43.44 29.03 7.98
C MET A 22 -42.00 29.57 8.07
N LEU A 23 -41.89 30.85 8.44
CA LEU A 23 -40.79 31.31 9.30
C LEU A 23 -41.21 30.95 10.73
N ALA A 24 -40.81 29.77 11.22
CA ALA A 24 -40.65 29.44 12.65
C ALA A 24 -40.29 27.95 12.87
N VAL A 25 -39.15 27.49 12.34
CA VAL A 25 -38.35 26.44 13.03
C VAL A 25 -36.87 26.80 12.86
N PHE A 26 -36.50 28.00 13.32
CA PHE A 26 -35.14 28.32 13.72
C PHE A 26 -35.12 28.26 15.25
N MET A 27 -34.98 27.05 15.79
CA MET A 27 -34.46 26.81 17.15
C MET A 27 -34.27 25.31 17.36
N THR A 28 -33.12 24.97 17.96
CA THR A 28 -32.65 23.63 18.32
C THR A 28 -32.06 22.79 17.19
N GLY A 29 -30.79 23.06 16.91
CA GLY A 29 -29.92 22.23 16.12
C GLY A 29 -28.47 22.62 16.35
N THR A 30 -28.06 22.76 17.62
CA THR A 30 -26.66 22.56 17.96
C THR A 30 -26.33 21.13 17.57
N GLU A 31 -25.81 20.94 16.36
CA GLU A 31 -24.92 19.83 16.07
C GLU A 31 -23.70 20.07 16.94
N GLY A 32 -23.81 19.63 18.20
CA GLY A 32 -22.64 19.42 19.02
C GLY A 32 -21.69 18.60 18.16
N LEU A 33 -20.46 19.08 18.03
CA LEU A 33 -19.35 18.19 17.78
C LEU A 33 -19.56 17.03 18.73
N ALA A 34 -20.01 15.88 18.21
CA ALA A 34 -19.98 14.65 18.94
C ALA A 34 -18.49 14.43 19.18
N ALA A 35 -18.02 14.91 20.33
CA ALA A 35 -16.78 14.48 20.92
C ALA A 35 -16.77 12.97 20.74
N SER A 36 -15.86 12.49 19.90
CA SER A 36 -15.64 11.07 19.73
C SER A 36 -15.64 10.50 21.13
N LYS A 37 -16.66 9.71 21.49
CA LYS A 37 -16.65 9.00 22.77
C LYS A 37 -15.33 8.26 22.75
N ASN A 38 -14.37 8.73 23.55
CA ASN A 38 -13.08 8.07 23.70
C ASN A 38 -13.43 6.65 24.13
N VAL A 39 -13.33 5.69 23.21
CA VAL A 39 -13.53 4.30 23.56
C VAL A 39 -12.35 3.99 24.45
N THR A 40 -12.63 3.90 25.74
CA THR A 40 -11.63 3.57 26.75
C THR A 40 -11.08 2.20 26.37
N GLN A 41 -9.78 2.16 26.07
CA GLN A 41 -9.09 0.93 25.75
C GLN A 41 -9.28 -0.08 26.89
N LYS A 42 -9.59 -1.33 26.55
CA LYS A 42 -9.77 -2.40 27.53
C LYS A 42 -8.46 -2.66 28.26
N THR A 43 -8.61 -2.92 29.56
CA THR A 43 -7.51 -3.31 30.43
C THR A 43 -7.82 -4.64 31.08
N PHE A 44 -6.77 -5.42 31.35
CA PHE A 44 -6.85 -6.79 31.82
C PHE A 44 -6.06 -6.97 33.12
N SER A 45 -6.41 -7.99 33.90
CA SER A 45 -5.66 -8.33 35.12
C SER A 45 -4.33 -9.04 34.83
N SER A 46 -4.16 -9.61 33.63
CA SER A 46 -2.94 -10.30 33.21
C SER A 46 -2.75 -10.23 31.69
N ALA A 47 -1.54 -10.53 31.21
CA ALA A 47 -1.24 -10.59 29.78
C ALA A 47 -1.97 -11.75 29.07
N GLU A 48 -2.14 -12.89 29.74
CA GLU A 48 -2.87 -14.06 29.24
C GLU A 48 -4.32 -13.71 28.93
N LYS A 49 -4.98 -12.94 29.81
CA LYS A 49 -6.36 -12.49 29.57
C LYS A 49 -6.46 -11.52 28.40
N ALA A 50 -5.47 -10.65 28.21
CA ALA A 50 -5.42 -9.77 27.05
C ALA A 50 -5.23 -10.56 25.74
N SER A 51 -4.33 -11.54 25.75
CA SER A 51 -4.08 -12.46 24.62
C SER A 51 -5.34 -13.27 24.27
N GLN A 52 -6.02 -13.83 25.26
CA GLN A 52 -7.26 -14.58 25.05
C GLN A 52 -8.40 -13.68 24.54
N ALA A 53 -8.49 -12.44 25.01
CA ALA A 53 -9.47 -11.48 24.51
C ALA A 53 -9.24 -11.15 23.03
N LEU A 54 -7.98 -11.03 22.61
CA LEU A 54 -7.62 -10.88 21.20
C LEU A 54 -8.04 -12.10 20.36
N LEU A 55 -7.79 -13.33 20.83
CA LEU A 55 -8.24 -14.54 20.15
C LEU A 55 -9.77 -14.56 20.00
N ASN A 56 -10.49 -14.27 21.08
CA ASN A 56 -11.95 -14.30 21.07
C ASN A 56 -12.52 -13.26 20.10
N ALA A 57 -12.00 -12.02 20.12
CA ALA A 57 -12.40 -10.97 19.20
C ALA A 57 -12.15 -11.35 17.74
N ALA A 58 -11.04 -12.05 17.46
CA ALA A 58 -10.73 -12.53 16.11
C ALA A 58 -11.72 -13.62 15.67
N LYS A 59 -12.00 -14.60 16.55
CA LYS A 59 -12.95 -15.70 16.28
C LYS A 59 -14.35 -15.21 15.99
N THR A 60 -14.82 -14.20 16.72
CA THR A 60 -16.15 -13.61 16.52
C THR A 60 -16.17 -12.55 15.42
N LYS A 61 -15.02 -12.25 14.79
CA LYS A 61 -14.85 -11.18 13.81
C LYS A 61 -15.38 -9.83 14.33
N ASP A 62 -15.30 -9.61 15.65
CA ASP A 62 -15.87 -8.44 16.31
C ASP A 62 -14.92 -7.24 16.20
N VAL A 63 -15.12 -6.45 15.15
CA VAL A 63 -14.34 -5.23 14.89
C VAL A 63 -14.52 -4.18 16.00
N LYS A 64 -15.69 -4.13 16.67
CA LYS A 64 -15.90 -3.18 17.78
C LYS A 64 -15.07 -3.59 18.99
N GLU A 65 -15.02 -4.89 19.28
CA GLU A 65 -14.16 -5.44 20.33
C GLU A 65 -12.69 -5.21 20.01
N MET A 66 -12.27 -5.40 18.75
CA MET A 66 -10.90 -5.08 18.31
C MET A 66 -10.55 -3.60 18.54
N TYR A 67 -11.46 -2.67 18.26
CA TYR A 67 -11.26 -1.25 18.59
C TYR A 67 -11.19 -0.99 20.10
N ALA A 68 -11.91 -1.76 20.91
CA ALA A 68 -11.80 -1.68 22.36
C ALA A 68 -10.46 -2.22 22.86
N LEU A 69 -9.90 -3.26 22.23
CA LEU A 69 -8.58 -3.83 22.57
C LEU A 69 -7.43 -2.88 22.25
N PHE A 70 -7.47 -2.23 21.08
CA PHE A 70 -6.38 -1.37 20.60
C PHE A 70 -6.61 0.12 20.85
N GLY A 71 -7.80 0.50 21.34
CA GLY A 71 -8.18 1.90 21.51
C GLY A 71 -8.48 2.59 20.17
N THR A 72 -9.07 3.78 20.26
CA THR A 72 -9.65 4.46 19.09
C THR A 72 -8.85 5.62 18.53
N THR A 73 -7.76 5.99 19.19
CA THR A 73 -6.84 7.03 18.69
C THR A 73 -6.18 6.61 17.38
N GLU A 74 -6.05 5.30 17.15
CA GLU A 74 -5.28 4.71 16.04
C GLU A 74 -6.05 3.57 15.34
N LYS A 75 -7.38 3.72 15.15
CA LYS A 75 -8.27 2.65 14.64
C LYS A 75 -7.74 1.92 13.39
N ASN A 76 -7.10 2.65 12.48
CA ASN A 76 -6.62 2.10 11.20
C ASN A 76 -5.19 1.53 11.25
N ALA A 77 -4.54 1.53 12.41
CA ALA A 77 -3.16 1.06 12.54
C ALA A 77 -3.06 -0.46 12.55
N ILE A 78 -4.03 -1.12 13.20
CA ILE A 78 -4.06 -2.58 13.38
C ILE A 78 -5.24 -3.19 12.61
N ILE A 79 -6.36 -2.47 12.49
CA ILE A 79 -7.55 -2.91 11.76
C ILE A 79 -7.60 -2.17 10.42
N SER A 80 -7.75 -2.93 9.33
CA SER A 80 -7.91 -2.39 7.99
C SER A 80 -9.30 -1.77 7.83
N ARG A 81 -9.43 -0.82 6.90
CA ARG A 81 -10.74 -0.34 6.42
C ARG A 81 -11.43 -1.33 5.48
N ASP A 82 -10.66 -2.26 4.94
CA ASP A 82 -11.14 -3.33 4.08
C ASP A 82 -11.48 -4.57 4.94
N GLU A 83 -12.76 -4.94 4.93
CA GLU A 83 -13.29 -6.07 5.69
C GLU A 83 -12.73 -7.42 5.22
N ALA A 84 -12.50 -7.60 3.91
CA ALA A 84 -11.91 -8.82 3.38
C ALA A 84 -10.48 -8.99 3.88
N VAL A 85 -9.71 -7.90 3.95
CA VAL A 85 -8.36 -7.91 4.53
C VAL A 85 -8.41 -8.26 6.02
N ASN A 86 -9.35 -7.71 6.79
CA ASN A 86 -9.49 -8.06 8.20
C ASN A 86 -9.83 -9.54 8.39
N ASN A 87 -10.73 -10.08 7.57
CA ASN A 87 -11.13 -11.48 7.65
C ASN A 87 -9.95 -12.43 7.38
N ASP A 88 -9.15 -12.19 6.33
CA ASP A 88 -7.92 -12.96 6.08
C ASP A 88 -6.94 -12.88 7.26
N LEU A 89 -6.70 -11.67 7.79
CA LEU A 89 -5.80 -11.46 8.91
C LEU A 89 -6.27 -12.20 10.17
N PHE A 90 -7.57 -12.17 10.48
CA PHE A 90 -8.13 -12.87 11.63
C PHE A 90 -8.02 -14.38 11.46
N GLU A 91 -8.37 -14.92 10.30
CA GLU A 91 -8.29 -16.37 10.03
C GLU A 91 -6.85 -16.90 10.14
N ARG A 92 -5.89 -16.17 9.57
CA ARG A 92 -4.46 -16.50 9.69
C ARG A 92 -3.97 -16.41 11.13
N PHE A 93 -4.39 -15.38 11.86
CA PHE A 93 -4.04 -15.23 13.26
C PHE A 93 -4.61 -16.36 14.13
N ILE A 94 -5.90 -16.69 13.98
CA ILE A 94 -6.56 -17.77 14.72
C ILE A 94 -5.84 -19.09 14.46
N LYS A 95 -5.60 -19.42 13.19
CA LYS A 95 -4.88 -20.63 12.81
C LYS A 95 -3.51 -20.69 13.48
N ALA A 96 -2.70 -19.63 13.37
CA ALA A 96 -1.37 -19.59 13.99
C ALA A 96 -1.45 -19.71 15.52
N TYR A 97 -2.40 -19.03 16.16
CA TYR A 97 -2.57 -19.05 17.62
C TYR A 97 -2.93 -20.45 18.13
N GLU A 98 -3.81 -21.16 17.40
CA GLU A 98 -4.23 -22.52 17.71
C GLU A 98 -3.15 -23.57 17.42
N GLU A 99 -2.31 -23.36 16.41
CA GLU A 99 -1.14 -24.21 16.14
C GLU A 99 -0.13 -24.17 17.29
N LYS A 100 0.23 -22.96 17.75
CA LYS A 100 1.11 -22.74 18.90
C LYS A 100 0.96 -21.30 19.37
N ASN A 101 0.97 -21.07 20.67
CA ASN A 101 1.12 -19.72 21.22
C ASN A 101 1.99 -19.73 22.47
N ARG A 102 2.72 -18.64 22.68
CA ARG A 102 3.41 -18.36 23.95
C ARG A 102 3.43 -16.86 24.23
N LEU A 103 3.43 -16.53 25.51
CA LEU A 103 3.74 -15.19 25.99
C LEU A 103 5.16 -15.18 26.52
N ASP A 104 5.97 -14.27 25.98
CA ASP A 104 7.33 -14.03 26.45
C ASP A 104 7.33 -12.82 27.38
N MET A 105 7.60 -13.05 28.65
CA MET A 105 7.59 -12.00 29.66
C MET A 105 8.96 -11.33 29.73
N SER A 106 8.97 -10.01 29.62
CA SER A 106 10.17 -9.21 29.86
C SER A 106 10.74 -9.46 31.27
N PRO A 107 12.06 -9.26 31.47
CA PRO A 107 12.70 -9.46 32.77
C PRO A 107 12.06 -8.66 33.92
N ASN A 108 11.47 -7.51 33.62
CA ASN A 108 10.83 -6.62 34.59
C ASN A 108 9.36 -6.96 34.87
N ASN A 109 8.79 -7.98 34.22
CA ASN A 109 7.38 -8.39 34.35
C ASN A 109 6.37 -7.26 34.07
N ASP A 110 6.72 -6.33 33.18
CA ASP A 110 5.90 -5.17 32.80
C ASP A 110 5.54 -5.13 31.30
N LYS A 111 6.10 -6.05 30.51
CA LYS A 111 5.81 -6.24 29.09
C LYS A 111 5.78 -7.72 28.75
N ALA A 112 4.81 -8.12 27.92
CA ALA A 112 4.72 -9.45 27.33
C ALA A 112 4.62 -9.35 25.81
N LEU A 113 5.36 -10.21 25.11
CA LEU A 113 5.27 -10.39 23.66
C LEU A 113 4.49 -11.66 23.34
N LEU A 114 3.44 -11.53 22.53
CA LEU A 114 2.68 -12.68 22.05
C LEU A 114 3.35 -13.23 20.79
N TYR A 115 3.71 -14.51 20.84
CA TYR A 115 4.19 -15.28 19.69
C TYR A 115 3.14 -16.33 19.33
N VAL A 116 2.88 -16.49 18.04
CA VAL A 116 1.91 -17.46 17.50
C VAL A 116 2.50 -18.28 16.35
N GLY A 117 2.00 -19.50 16.16
CA GLY A 117 2.41 -20.42 15.12
C GLY A 117 3.76 -21.09 15.37
N ASN A 118 4.05 -22.11 14.56
CA ASN A 118 5.32 -22.86 14.63
C ASN A 118 6.53 -22.03 14.21
N ASN A 119 6.32 -20.98 13.42
CA ASN A 119 7.34 -20.01 13.04
C ASN A 119 7.61 -18.94 14.11
N GLU A 120 6.95 -19.03 15.27
CA GLU A 120 7.03 -18.06 16.36
C GLU A 120 6.86 -16.63 15.85
N TRP A 121 5.80 -16.40 15.08
CA TRP A 121 5.51 -15.07 14.58
C TRP A 121 5.10 -14.15 15.73
N SER A 122 5.85 -13.06 15.93
CA SER A 122 5.59 -12.08 16.98
C SER A 122 4.44 -11.14 16.57
N PHE A 123 3.39 -11.09 17.38
CA PHE A 123 2.29 -10.13 17.23
C PHE A 123 2.82 -8.71 17.45
N PRO A 124 2.48 -7.74 16.58
CA PRO A 124 3.18 -6.45 16.53
C PRO A 124 2.93 -5.55 17.75
N ALA A 125 1.75 -5.60 18.36
CA ALA A 125 1.46 -4.81 19.55
C ALA A 125 1.78 -5.60 20.83
N PRO A 126 2.79 -5.20 21.62
CA PRO A 126 3.07 -5.84 22.89
C PRO A 126 1.95 -5.59 23.89
N ILE A 127 1.85 -6.46 24.90
CA ILE A 127 0.97 -6.27 26.05
C ILE A 127 1.81 -5.66 27.17
N VAL A 128 1.47 -4.46 27.62
CA VAL A 128 2.23 -3.71 28.62
C VAL A 128 1.42 -3.51 29.90
N LYS A 129 2.13 -3.45 31.03
CA LYS A 129 1.57 -3.26 32.36
C LYS A 129 1.72 -1.80 32.79
N LYS A 130 0.63 -1.20 33.27
CA LYS A 130 0.64 0.10 33.96
C LYS A 130 -0.10 -0.03 35.29
N GLY A 131 0.63 0.09 36.40
CA GLY A 131 0.11 -0.28 37.71
C GLY A 131 -0.28 -1.76 37.74
N ASN A 132 -1.52 -2.07 38.08
CA ASN A 132 -2.04 -3.45 38.13
C ASN A 132 -2.86 -3.84 36.89
N LYS A 133 -2.72 -3.11 35.78
CA LYS A 133 -3.53 -3.28 34.57
C LYS A 133 -2.65 -3.56 33.36
N TRP A 134 -3.06 -4.51 32.54
CA TRP A 134 -2.42 -4.88 31.27
C TRP A 134 -3.25 -4.40 30.08
N PHE A 135 -2.61 -3.93 29.02
CA PHE A 135 -3.27 -3.47 27.79
C PHE A 135 -2.30 -3.56 26.61
N PHE A 136 -2.82 -3.55 25.38
CA PHE A 136 -1.97 -3.53 24.19
C PHE A 136 -1.34 -2.16 23.97
N ASP A 137 -0.03 -2.08 23.77
CA ASP A 137 0.63 -0.85 23.33
C ASP A 137 0.43 -0.67 21.81
N THR A 138 -0.68 -0.04 21.46
CA THR A 138 -1.06 0.22 20.06
C THR A 138 -0.10 1.18 19.37
N LYS A 139 0.53 2.10 20.11
CA LYS A 139 1.51 3.03 19.54
C LYS A 139 2.75 2.27 19.09
N GLN A 140 3.27 1.39 19.95
CA GLN A 140 4.39 0.50 19.59
C GLN A 140 3.99 -0.45 18.45
N GLY A 141 2.78 -1.04 18.50
CA GLY A 141 2.28 -1.91 17.44
C GLY A 141 2.19 -1.25 16.07
N ARG A 142 1.74 0.01 16.01
CA ARG A 142 1.71 0.80 14.76
C ARG A 142 3.12 1.00 14.18
N ALA A 143 4.07 1.40 15.02
CA ALA A 143 5.45 1.61 14.60
C ALA A 143 6.05 0.31 14.05
N GLU A 144 5.82 -0.81 14.73
CA GLU A 144 6.29 -2.13 14.29
C GLU A 144 5.68 -2.57 12.96
N ILE A 145 4.37 -2.38 12.76
CA ILE A 145 3.71 -2.67 11.47
C ILE A 145 4.32 -1.82 10.34
N LEU A 146 4.61 -0.55 10.60
CA LEU A 146 5.27 0.32 9.64
C LEU A 146 6.69 -0.16 9.32
N HIS A 147 7.50 -0.49 10.34
CA HIS A 147 8.85 -1.01 10.14
C HIS A 147 8.85 -2.31 9.34
N ARG A 148 7.93 -3.24 9.63
CA ARG A 148 7.78 -4.48 8.84
C ARG A 148 7.42 -4.22 7.38
N ARG A 149 6.60 -3.19 7.12
CA ARG A 149 6.26 -2.78 5.75
C ARG A 149 7.47 -2.18 5.03
N ILE A 150 8.21 -1.30 5.69
CA ILE A 150 9.44 -0.70 5.15
C ILE A 150 10.46 -1.79 4.85
N GLY A 151 10.73 -2.70 5.80
CA GLY A 151 11.70 -3.78 5.60
C GLY A 151 11.31 -4.73 4.47
N ARG A 152 10.01 -5.08 4.34
CA ARG A 152 9.54 -5.87 3.19
C ARG A 152 9.78 -5.14 1.87
N ASN A 153 9.39 -3.87 1.82
CA ASN A 153 9.56 -3.03 0.63
C ASN A 153 11.03 -2.86 0.25
N GLU A 154 11.93 -2.74 1.23
CA GLU A 154 13.38 -2.68 1.02
C GLU A 154 13.93 -3.98 0.42
N LEU A 155 13.52 -5.14 0.95
CA LEU A 155 13.89 -6.45 0.41
C LEU A 155 13.35 -6.65 -1.02
N ASP A 156 12.08 -6.33 -1.26
CA ASP A 156 11.46 -6.39 -2.59
C ASP A 156 12.19 -5.46 -3.59
N THR A 157 12.68 -4.32 -3.11
CA THR A 157 13.45 -3.36 -3.92
C THR A 157 14.82 -3.91 -4.29
N ILE A 158 15.50 -4.61 -3.36
CA ILE A 158 16.76 -5.30 -3.66
C ILE A 158 16.54 -6.37 -4.73
N GLU A 159 15.46 -7.15 -4.63
CA GLU A 159 15.12 -8.14 -5.65
C GLU A 159 14.78 -7.49 -7.00
N SER A 160 14.08 -6.36 -6.99
CA SER A 160 13.81 -5.58 -8.21
C SER A 160 15.10 -5.10 -8.89
N CYS A 161 16.10 -4.68 -8.11
CA CYS A 161 17.42 -4.32 -8.63
C CYS A 161 18.16 -5.53 -9.24
N ARG A 162 18.04 -6.73 -8.63
CA ARG A 162 18.61 -7.97 -9.19
C ARG A 162 17.92 -8.37 -10.49
N ALA A 163 16.59 -8.33 -10.53
CA ALA A 163 15.80 -8.60 -11.72
C ALA A 163 16.14 -7.65 -12.89
N TYR A 164 16.44 -6.39 -12.60
CA TYR A 164 16.95 -5.46 -13.61
C TYR A 164 18.28 -5.90 -14.23
N VAL A 165 19.21 -6.42 -13.41
CA VAL A 165 20.50 -6.92 -13.91
C VAL A 165 20.30 -8.09 -14.86
N ASP A 166 19.40 -9.00 -14.53
CA ASP A 166 19.07 -10.14 -15.39
C ASP A 166 18.35 -9.68 -16.67
N ALA A 167 17.39 -8.78 -16.56
CA ALA A 167 16.70 -8.19 -17.72
C ALA A 167 17.67 -7.49 -18.70
N GLN A 168 18.71 -6.82 -18.19
CA GLN A 168 19.74 -6.20 -19.05
C GLN A 168 20.57 -7.24 -19.81
N LYS A 169 20.94 -8.33 -19.14
CA LYS A 169 21.66 -9.44 -19.80
C LYS A 169 20.78 -10.09 -20.85
N ASP A 170 19.50 -10.25 -20.59
CA ASP A 170 18.54 -10.85 -21.52
C ASP A 170 18.33 -9.95 -22.73
N TYR A 171 18.13 -8.65 -22.50
CA TYR A 171 18.05 -7.65 -23.56
C TYR A 171 19.28 -7.68 -24.47
N ALA A 172 20.48 -7.73 -23.90
CA ALA A 172 21.73 -7.78 -24.67
C ALA A 172 21.83 -9.05 -25.54
N ARG A 173 21.31 -10.19 -25.07
CA ARG A 173 21.24 -11.44 -25.85
C ARG A 173 20.19 -11.39 -26.96
N MET A 174 19.06 -10.74 -26.71
CA MET A 174 17.94 -10.68 -27.66
C MET A 174 18.15 -9.66 -28.79
N THR A 175 18.75 -8.50 -28.47
CA THR A 175 18.79 -7.35 -29.39
C THR A 175 20.16 -7.08 -30.00
N GLY A 176 21.22 -7.69 -29.46
CA GLY A 176 22.58 -7.54 -29.98
C GLY A 176 22.80 -8.32 -31.29
N PRO A 177 23.34 -7.70 -32.36
CA PRO A 177 23.92 -8.44 -33.49
C PRO A 177 24.96 -9.45 -32.99
N LYS A 178 24.97 -10.67 -33.56
CA LYS A 178 25.84 -11.79 -33.13
C LYS A 178 27.35 -11.44 -33.09
N ASP A 179 27.77 -10.42 -33.85
CA ASP A 179 29.17 -10.00 -33.99
C ASP A 179 29.43 -8.57 -33.48
N SER A 180 28.57 -8.05 -32.59
CA SER A 180 28.73 -6.69 -32.01
C SER A 180 28.87 -6.72 -30.49
N PRO A 181 29.50 -5.70 -29.88
CA PRO A 181 29.52 -5.57 -28.43
C PRO A 181 28.09 -5.57 -27.86
N ALA A 182 27.89 -6.24 -26.74
CA ALA A 182 26.61 -6.26 -26.03
C ALA A 182 26.07 -4.84 -25.82
N GLU A 183 24.85 -4.59 -26.28
CA GLU A 183 24.13 -3.34 -26.08
C GLU A 183 23.09 -3.53 -24.97
N PHE A 184 23.04 -2.59 -24.04
CA PHE A 184 22.12 -2.59 -22.90
C PHE A 184 20.99 -1.57 -23.13
N ALA A 185 19.85 -1.83 -22.51
CA ALA A 185 18.69 -0.96 -22.60
C ALA A 185 18.89 0.32 -21.77
N GLN A 186 18.60 1.47 -22.38
CA GLN A 186 18.62 2.78 -21.71
C GLN A 186 17.27 3.14 -21.07
N LYS A 187 16.22 2.37 -21.37
CA LYS A 187 14.83 2.60 -20.93
C LYS A 187 14.24 1.34 -20.32
N PHE A 188 13.34 1.51 -19.35
CA PHE A 188 12.53 0.40 -18.85
C PHE A 188 11.45 -0.02 -19.83
N VAL A 189 10.79 0.96 -20.48
CA VAL A 189 9.69 0.74 -21.42
C VAL A 189 10.15 1.19 -22.80
N SER A 190 10.00 0.32 -23.79
CA SER A 190 10.32 0.63 -25.18
C SER A 190 9.37 1.69 -25.74
N ASP A 191 9.86 2.46 -26.71
CA ASP A 191 8.99 3.34 -27.49
C ASP A 191 7.97 2.50 -28.30
N PRO A 192 6.77 3.02 -28.61
CA PRO A 192 5.74 2.26 -29.32
C PRO A 192 6.26 1.62 -30.62
N GLY A 193 6.04 0.31 -30.77
CA GLY A 193 6.48 -0.45 -31.95
C GLY A 193 7.98 -0.77 -32.00
N THR A 194 8.74 -0.44 -30.95
CA THR A 194 10.18 -0.70 -30.88
C THR A 194 10.53 -1.69 -29.76
N ARG A 195 11.77 -2.20 -29.78
CA ARG A 195 12.36 -3.03 -28.72
C ARG A 195 13.64 -2.37 -28.18
N ASN A 196 13.55 -1.10 -27.78
CA ASN A 196 14.69 -0.30 -27.31
C ASN A 196 14.70 -0.07 -25.77
N GLY A 197 13.86 -0.78 -25.04
CA GLY A 197 13.79 -0.80 -23.60
C GLY A 197 13.57 -2.22 -23.07
N LEU A 198 13.61 -2.40 -21.75
CA LEU A 198 13.51 -3.72 -21.10
C LEU A 198 12.13 -4.37 -21.20
N TYR A 199 11.10 -3.59 -21.51
CA TYR A 199 9.73 -4.04 -21.71
C TYR A 199 9.20 -3.57 -23.06
N TRP A 200 8.46 -4.45 -23.75
CA TRP A 200 7.62 -4.15 -24.90
C TRP A 200 6.40 -5.07 -24.86
N GLU A 201 5.31 -4.66 -25.48
CA GLU A 201 4.15 -5.54 -25.62
C GLU A 201 4.47 -6.65 -26.63
N THR A 202 4.19 -7.89 -26.25
CA THR A 202 4.42 -9.08 -27.07
C THR A 202 3.09 -9.71 -27.43
N LYS A 203 2.96 -10.17 -28.68
CA LYS A 203 1.79 -10.95 -29.11
C LYS A 203 1.88 -12.38 -28.61
N GLU A 204 0.76 -13.10 -28.66
CA GLU A 204 0.74 -14.53 -28.37
C GLU A 204 1.71 -15.28 -29.30
N GLY A 205 2.56 -16.13 -28.70
CA GLY A 205 3.60 -16.87 -29.41
C GLY A 205 4.90 -16.09 -29.70
N GLU A 206 4.97 -14.79 -29.41
CA GLU A 206 6.22 -14.04 -29.47
C GLU A 206 7.06 -14.23 -28.20
N GLU A 207 8.38 -14.14 -28.35
CA GLU A 207 9.30 -14.16 -27.21
C GLU A 207 9.01 -12.98 -26.26
N PRO A 208 8.81 -13.23 -24.95
CA PRO A 208 8.46 -12.20 -23.99
C PRO A 208 9.58 -11.17 -23.80
N SER A 209 9.22 -9.95 -23.40
CA SER A 209 10.23 -8.94 -23.05
C SER A 209 11.03 -9.33 -21.79
N PRO A 210 12.30 -8.92 -21.68
CA PRO A 210 13.17 -9.21 -20.53
C PRO A 210 12.60 -8.85 -19.16
N LEU A 211 11.82 -7.77 -19.09
CA LEU A 211 11.17 -7.32 -17.87
C LEU A 211 9.66 -7.47 -17.99
N GLY A 212 9.01 -7.93 -16.92
CA GLY A 212 7.55 -8.06 -16.87
C GLY A 212 6.82 -6.72 -16.81
N VAL A 213 5.55 -6.74 -17.23
CA VAL A 213 4.67 -5.56 -17.32
C VAL A 213 4.49 -4.79 -16.02
N PHE A 214 4.58 -5.44 -14.85
CA PHE A 214 4.33 -4.79 -13.56
C PHE A 214 5.45 -3.83 -13.14
N MET A 215 6.72 -4.24 -13.27
CA MET A 215 7.87 -3.35 -13.04
C MET A 215 7.92 -2.24 -14.09
N ALA A 216 7.55 -2.56 -15.33
CA ALA A 216 7.47 -1.59 -16.43
C ALA A 216 6.36 -0.54 -16.24
N ARG A 217 5.17 -0.95 -15.78
CA ARG A 217 4.00 -0.08 -15.56
C ARG A 217 4.14 0.83 -14.35
N ALA A 218 4.79 0.39 -13.28
CA ALA A 218 5.14 1.28 -12.17
C ALA A 218 5.97 2.50 -12.65
N ARG A 219 6.65 2.39 -13.81
CA ARG A 219 7.27 3.52 -14.50
C ARG A 219 6.43 4.12 -15.62
N LYS A 220 5.53 3.41 -16.29
CA LYS A 220 4.58 4.03 -17.26
C LYS A 220 3.63 5.01 -16.56
N GLU A 221 3.28 4.78 -15.30
CA GLU A 221 2.60 5.78 -14.46
C GLU A 221 3.52 6.97 -14.08
N GLY A 222 4.85 6.80 -14.21
CA GLY A 222 5.86 7.87 -14.11
C GLY A 222 6.34 8.47 -15.45
N LEU A 223 6.03 7.87 -16.60
CA LEU A 223 6.40 8.35 -17.95
C LEU A 223 5.19 8.86 -18.74
N GLN A 224 3.98 8.51 -18.29
CA GLN A 224 2.68 8.95 -18.80
C GLN A 224 1.66 9.01 -17.64
N SER A 225 2.02 9.64 -16.53
CA SER A 225 0.97 10.35 -15.80
C SER A 225 0.39 11.36 -16.78
N LYS A 226 -0.86 11.18 -17.21
CA LYS A 226 -1.63 12.18 -17.96
C LYS A 226 -1.26 13.57 -17.43
N LYS A 227 -0.60 14.40 -18.26
CA LYS A 227 -0.22 15.80 -17.98
C LYS A 227 -0.10 16.14 -16.47
N GLY A 228 1.04 15.82 -15.85
CA GLY A 228 1.43 16.41 -14.55
C GLY A 228 1.22 15.56 -13.28
N GLY A 229 0.94 14.27 -13.38
CA GLY A 229 0.96 13.38 -12.21
C GLY A 229 2.39 13.02 -11.76
N LYS A 230 2.58 12.85 -10.44
CA LYS A 230 3.86 12.41 -9.86
C LYS A 230 4.08 10.92 -10.13
N PRO A 231 5.32 10.47 -10.40
CA PRO A 231 5.62 9.05 -10.52
C PRO A 231 5.13 8.26 -9.29
N VAL A 232 4.54 7.09 -9.54
CA VAL A 232 4.12 6.18 -8.47
C VAL A 232 5.31 5.26 -8.14
N PRO A 233 5.75 5.20 -6.87
CA PRO A 233 6.86 4.34 -6.50
C PRO A 233 6.45 2.86 -6.51
N TYR A 234 7.36 1.98 -6.95
CA TYR A 234 7.19 0.53 -6.90
C TYR A 234 7.81 -0.03 -5.61
N HIS A 235 7.03 -0.72 -4.80
CA HIS A 235 7.40 -1.08 -3.42
C HIS A 235 7.87 0.14 -2.59
N GLY A 236 7.36 1.34 -2.88
CA GLY A 236 7.79 2.56 -2.16
C GLY A 236 9.14 3.12 -2.61
N TYR A 237 9.71 2.62 -3.71
CA TYR A 237 10.95 3.13 -4.31
C TYR A 237 10.77 3.58 -5.76
N TYR A 238 11.60 4.54 -6.15
CA TYR A 238 11.80 5.00 -7.51
C TYR A 238 13.10 4.43 -8.07
N TYR A 239 13.09 4.04 -9.34
CA TYR A 239 14.21 3.36 -9.98
C TYR A 239 14.73 4.16 -11.16
N ARG A 240 16.02 4.45 -11.23
CA ARG A 240 16.60 5.18 -12.36
C ARG A 240 17.78 4.42 -12.94
N ILE A 241 17.69 4.14 -14.24
CA ILE A 241 18.83 3.62 -15.01
C ILE A 241 19.89 4.72 -15.06
N LEU A 242 21.11 4.36 -14.70
CA LEU A 242 22.27 5.22 -14.77
C LEU A 242 22.95 5.03 -16.12
N THR A 243 23.35 6.14 -16.72
CA THR A 243 24.13 6.17 -17.97
C THR A 243 25.61 6.43 -17.72
N SER A 244 26.02 6.61 -16.46
CA SER A 244 27.40 6.81 -16.06
C SER A 244 27.59 6.54 -14.56
N GLN A 245 28.86 6.39 -14.15
CA GLN A 245 29.30 6.39 -12.76
C GLN A 245 30.28 7.53 -12.50
N GLY A 246 30.24 8.05 -11.26
CA GLY A 246 31.11 9.13 -10.79
C GLY A 246 32.42 8.63 -10.16
N LYS A 247 33.25 9.58 -9.72
CA LYS A 247 34.60 9.32 -9.17
C LYS A 247 34.61 8.42 -7.93
N ASP A 248 33.52 8.41 -7.16
CA ASP A 248 33.42 7.67 -5.90
C ASP A 248 32.95 6.22 -6.11
N ALA A 249 32.59 5.84 -7.35
CA ALA A 249 32.27 4.46 -7.69
C ALA A 249 33.54 3.63 -7.89
N LEU A 250 33.47 2.33 -7.57
CA LEU A 250 34.54 1.39 -7.91
C LEU A 250 34.77 1.39 -9.43
N GLY A 251 36.02 1.63 -9.86
CA GLY A 251 36.38 1.81 -11.27
C GLY A 251 36.35 3.27 -11.76
N GLY A 252 36.03 4.24 -10.89
CA GLY A 252 36.14 5.66 -11.18
C GLY A 252 35.08 6.20 -12.15
N VAL A 253 35.34 7.37 -12.73
CA VAL A 253 34.42 8.02 -13.67
C VAL A 253 34.32 7.21 -14.96
N ARG A 254 33.11 6.83 -15.36
CA ARG A 254 32.88 6.12 -16.62
C ARG A 254 31.53 6.48 -17.20
N ASN A 255 31.49 6.78 -18.50
CA ASN A 255 30.26 6.89 -19.26
C ASN A 255 29.90 5.51 -19.83
N TYR A 256 28.66 5.07 -19.62
CA TYR A 256 28.16 3.80 -20.13
C TYR A 256 27.68 3.90 -21.57
N VAL A 257 27.39 5.11 -22.05
CA VAL A 257 26.86 5.37 -23.39
C VAL A 257 27.95 5.89 -24.32
N VAL A 258 28.17 5.19 -25.43
CA VAL A 258 29.12 5.54 -26.50
C VAL A 258 28.37 5.50 -27.83
N ASN A 259 28.51 6.56 -28.64
CA ASN A 259 27.81 6.70 -29.93
C ASN A 259 26.28 6.49 -29.82
N GLY A 260 25.68 6.98 -28.73
CA GLY A 260 24.24 6.84 -28.47
C GLY A 260 23.80 5.44 -28.00
N LYS A 261 24.71 4.48 -27.88
CA LYS A 261 24.45 3.10 -27.45
C LYS A 261 25.06 2.80 -26.09
N MET A 262 24.34 2.12 -25.21
CA MET A 262 24.84 1.76 -23.89
C MET A 262 25.64 0.46 -23.99
N THR A 263 26.95 0.56 -24.16
CA THR A 263 27.86 -0.59 -24.42
C THR A 263 28.96 -0.72 -23.37
N GLN A 264 29.17 0.30 -22.54
CA GLN A 264 30.26 0.34 -21.55
C GLN A 264 29.80 -0.05 -20.14
N GLY A 265 28.67 -0.75 -20.04
CA GLY A 265 28.06 -1.19 -18.80
C GLY A 265 26.65 -0.62 -18.61
N TYR A 266 26.08 -0.89 -17.45
CA TYR A 266 24.77 -0.38 -17.04
C TYR A 266 24.74 -0.28 -15.51
N GLY A 267 23.86 0.57 -15.00
CA GLY A 267 23.68 0.74 -13.56
C GLY A 267 22.25 1.12 -13.23
N LEU A 268 21.85 0.86 -11.99
CA LEU A 268 20.54 1.23 -11.47
C LEU A 268 20.69 1.83 -10.07
N VAL A 269 19.92 2.88 -9.81
CA VAL A 269 19.69 3.37 -8.46
C VAL A 269 18.22 3.23 -8.10
N ALA A 270 17.96 2.73 -6.89
CA ALA A 270 16.66 2.78 -6.24
C ALA A 270 16.71 3.80 -5.09
N TYR A 271 15.68 4.62 -4.94
CA TYR A 271 15.58 5.63 -3.88
C TYR A 271 14.13 5.81 -3.40
N PRO A 272 13.88 6.01 -2.10
CA PRO A 272 12.53 6.13 -1.55
C PRO A 272 11.85 7.47 -1.90
#